data_AF-A0A2D7W668-F1
#
_entry.id   AF-A0A2D7W668-F1
#
_cell.length_a   1.000
_cell.length_b   1.000
_cell.length_c   1.000
_cell.angle_alpha   90.00
_cell.angle_beta   90.00
_cell.angle_gamma   90.00
#
_symmetry.space_group_name_H-M   'P 1'
#
loop_
_entity.id
_entity.type
_entity.pdbx_description
1 polymer ?
#
loop_
_entity_poly.entity_id
_entity_poly.type
_entity_poly.pdbx_seq_one_letter_code
_entity_poly.pdbx_strand_id
1 'polypeptide(L)'
;MMKREDSTELIDKVISNPSFDRMGGYHIFFRRVAIPLLLFIIGLLIYSILENFLTHDTNIILTCIIVGLSIGPILNLERYYGMIRSNGK
;
A
#
# COMPACT_ATOMS: atom_id res chain seq x y z
N MET A 1 -15.81 19.62 -34.88
CA MET A 1 -15.42 20.39 -33.67
C MET A 1 -15.74 19.49 -32.48
N MET A 2 -14.77 18.71 -32.03
CA MET A 2 -14.97 17.65 -31.04
C MET A 2 -15.11 18.28 -29.65
N LYS A 3 -16.24 17.96 -29.02
CA LYS A 3 -16.81 18.58 -27.83
C LYS A 3 -15.86 18.41 -26.62
N ARG A 4 -15.20 19.50 -26.21
CA ARG A 4 -14.32 19.56 -25.03
C ARG A 4 -15.07 19.42 -23.71
N GLU A 5 -16.40 19.53 -23.72
CA GLU A 5 -17.24 19.38 -22.52
C GLU A 5 -17.23 17.95 -21.98
N ASP A 6 -17.27 16.93 -22.84
CA ASP A 6 -17.40 15.53 -22.40
C ASP A 6 -16.12 15.04 -21.65
N SER A 7 -14.93 15.52 -22.03
CA SER A 7 -13.70 15.25 -21.29
C SER A 7 -13.64 15.97 -19.94
N THR A 8 -14.24 17.16 -19.86
CA THR A 8 -14.24 17.96 -18.63
C THR A 8 -15.22 17.36 -17.62
N GLU A 9 -16.40 16.93 -18.08
CA GLU A 9 -17.36 16.17 -17.26
C GLU A 9 -16.80 14.84 -16.76
N LEU A 10 -16.05 14.10 -17.58
CA LEU A 10 -15.41 12.86 -17.13
C LEU A 10 -14.34 13.11 -16.07
N ILE A 11 -13.56 14.18 -16.21
CA ILE A 11 -12.56 14.58 -15.21
C ILE A 11 -13.25 15.04 -13.92
N ASP A 12 -14.29 15.86 -14.01
CA ASP A 12 -15.08 16.31 -12.86
C ASP A 12 -15.75 15.14 -12.15
N LYS A 13 -16.22 14.13 -12.89
CA LYS A 13 -16.88 12.93 -12.33
C LYS A 13 -15.90 11.96 -11.67
N VAL A 14 -14.65 11.93 -12.12
CA VAL A 14 -13.57 11.15 -11.49
C VAL A 14 -13.04 11.85 -10.23
N ILE A 15 -12.95 13.18 -10.24
CA ILE A 15 -12.52 14.00 -9.10
C ILE A 15 -13.60 14.04 -8.01
N SER A 16 -14.88 14.15 -8.40
CA SER A 16 -16.02 14.18 -7.47
C SER A 16 -16.46 12.79 -6.96
N ASN A 17 -15.77 11.72 -7.36
CA ASN A 17 -16.09 10.39 -6.85
C ASN A 17 -15.77 10.32 -5.35
N PRO A 18 -16.75 10.09 -4.45
CA PRO A 18 -16.52 10.02 -3.01
C PRO A 18 -15.54 8.90 -2.60
N SER A 19 -15.29 7.92 -3.47
CA SER A 19 -14.24 6.91 -3.24
C SER A 19 -12.81 7.48 -3.31
N PHE A 20 -12.59 8.55 -4.09
CA PHE A 20 -11.30 9.24 -4.17
C PHE A 20 -11.08 10.18 -2.97
N ASP A 21 -12.14 10.86 -2.54
CA ASP A 21 -12.08 11.83 -1.43
C ASP A 21 -11.99 11.15 -0.06
N ARG A 22 -12.64 9.99 0.12
CA ARG A 22 -12.57 9.20 1.38
C ARG A 22 -11.31 8.34 1.51
N MET A 23 -10.57 8.09 0.43
CA MET A 23 -9.30 7.34 0.45
C MET A 23 -8.04 8.21 0.34
N GLY A 24 -8.19 9.55 0.33
CA GLY A 24 -7.06 10.49 0.40
C GLY A 24 -6.45 10.93 -0.93
N GLY A 25 -7.20 10.96 -2.04
CA GLY A 25 -6.72 11.55 -3.30
C GLY A 25 -5.46 10.87 -3.87
N TYR A 26 -4.47 11.66 -4.31
CA TYR A 26 -3.19 11.25 -4.93
C TYR A 26 -2.40 10.16 -4.15
N HIS A 27 -2.75 9.90 -2.89
CA HIS A 27 -2.14 8.89 -2.03
C HIS A 27 -2.44 7.44 -2.45
N ILE A 28 -3.46 7.15 -3.26
CA ILE A 28 -3.75 5.78 -3.72
C ILE A 28 -2.59 5.22 -4.55
N PHE A 29 -1.95 6.06 -5.38
CA PHE A 29 -0.80 5.66 -6.18
C PHE A 29 0.45 5.50 -5.31
N PHE A 30 0.66 6.39 -4.34
CA PHE A 30 1.75 6.26 -3.38
C PHE A 30 1.62 4.96 -2.58
N ARG A 31 0.41 4.57 -2.17
CA ARG A 31 0.15 3.33 -1.42
C ARG A 31 0.53 2.06 -2.20
N ARG A 32 0.28 2.05 -3.51
CA ARG A 32 0.64 0.92 -4.39
C ARG A 32 2.14 0.74 -4.58
N VAL A 33 2.94 1.77 -4.29
CA VAL A 33 4.41 1.72 -4.32
C VAL A 33 4.98 1.55 -2.90
N ALA A 34 4.41 2.26 -1.92
CA ALA A 34 4.87 2.28 -0.55
C ALA A 34 4.65 0.95 0.17
N ILE A 35 3.52 0.26 -0.02
CA ILE A 35 3.29 -1.05 0.62
C ILE A 35 4.28 -2.10 0.12
N PRO A 36 4.48 -2.29 -1.21
CA PRO A 36 5.52 -3.20 -1.70
C PRO A 36 6.92 -2.82 -1.23
N LEU A 37 7.26 -1.53 -1.23
CA LEU A 37 8.58 -1.06 -0.81
C LEU A 37 8.81 -1.29 0.69
N LEU A 38 7.81 -1.04 1.52
CA LEU A 38 7.85 -1.31 2.96
C LEU A 38 8.00 -2.81 3.25
N LEU A 39 7.26 -3.67 2.55
CA LEU A 39 7.41 -5.12 2.65
C LEU A 39 8.80 -5.58 2.22
N PHE A 40 9.37 -4.97 1.17
CA PHE A 40 10.72 -5.26 0.71
C PHE A 40 11.77 -4.89 1.75
N ILE A 41 11.66 -3.70 2.36
CA ILE A 41 12.56 -3.28 3.46
C ILE A 41 12.45 -4.23 4.65
N ILE A 42 11.22 -4.58 5.06
CA ILE A 42 10.99 -5.54 6.15
C ILE A 42 11.62 -6.90 5.80
N GLY A 43 11.48 -7.36 4.56
CA GLY A 43 12.09 -8.61 4.10
C GLY A 43 13.61 -8.58 4.16
N LEU A 44 14.24 -7.51 3.68
CA LEU A 44 15.70 -7.34 3.78
C LEU A 44 16.18 -7.30 5.24
N LEU A 45 15.43 -6.61 6.10
CA LEU A 45 15.74 -6.53 7.53
C LEU A 45 15.67 -7.90 8.19
N ILE A 46 14.58 -8.65 7.97
CA ILE A 46 14.41 -10.00 8.50
C ILE A 46 15.52 -10.92 7.98
N TYR A 47 15.78 -10.91 6.68
CA TYR A 47 16.83 -11.73 6.08
C TYR A 47 18.20 -11.45 6.72
N SER A 48 18.55 -10.17 6.90
CA SER A 48 19.83 -9.76 7.49
C SER A 48 19.94 -10.14 8.97
N ILE A 49 18.84 -10.08 9.74
CA ILE A 49 18.83 -10.53 11.14
C ILE A 49 19.02 -12.05 11.21
N LEU A 50 18.36 -12.81 10.34
CA LEU A 50 18.35 -14.27 10.36
C LEU A 50 19.60 -14.90 9.71
N GLU A 51 20.35 -14.14 8.93
CA GLU A 51 21.56 -14.59 8.22
C GLU A 51 22.60 -15.24 9.15
N ASN A 52 22.73 -14.74 10.39
CA ASN A 52 23.69 -15.28 11.36
C ASN A 52 23.20 -16.56 12.07
N PHE A 53 21.93 -16.92 11.94
CA PHE A 53 21.30 -18.00 12.70
C PHE A 53 20.93 -19.21 11.83
N LEU A 54 20.81 -19.03 10.52
CA LEU A 54 20.26 -20.02 9.59
C LEU A 54 21.14 -20.18 8.35
N THR A 55 21.07 -21.35 7.73
CA THR A 55 21.62 -21.58 6.38
C THR A 55 20.92 -20.66 5.38
N HIS A 56 21.64 -20.25 4.33
CA HIS A 56 21.13 -19.39 3.27
C HIS A 56 19.74 -19.81 2.74
N ASP A 57 19.56 -21.09 2.41
CA ASP A 57 18.31 -21.60 1.83
C ASP A 57 17.13 -21.55 2.81
N THR A 58 17.36 -21.89 4.08
CA THR A 58 16.32 -21.83 5.12
C THR A 58 16.00 -20.38 5.50
N ASN A 59 16.99 -19.48 5.47
CA ASN A 59 16.79 -18.06 5.73
C ASN A 59 15.86 -17.42 4.69
N ILE A 60 16.06 -17.70 3.39
CA ILE A 60 15.19 -17.20 2.32
C ILE A 60 13.75 -17.68 2.53
N ILE A 61 13.54 -18.98 2.76
CA ILE A 61 12.21 -19.56 2.94
C ILE A 61 11.50 -18.92 4.14
N LEU A 62 12.20 -18.82 5.28
CA LEU A 62 11.60 -18.28 6.49
C LEU A 62 11.29 -16.78 6.35
N THR A 63 12.18 -16.02 5.72
CA THR A 63 11.96 -14.61 5.41
C THR A 63 10.72 -14.42 4.56
N CYS A 64 10.56 -15.20 3.48
CA CYS A 64 9.37 -15.15 2.62
C CYS A 64 8.08 -15.47 3.39
N ILE A 65 8.10 -16.45 4.29
CA ILE A 65 6.96 -16.80 5.14
C ILE A 65 6.59 -15.62 6.05
N ILE A 66 7.56 -15.04 6.76
CA ILE A 66 7.31 -13.94 7.71
C ILE A 66 6.80 -12.69 6.98
N VAL A 67 7.43 -12.32 5.87
CA VAL A 67 6.99 -11.16 5.06
C VAL A 67 5.60 -11.41 4.47
N GLY A 68 5.34 -12.61 3.95
CA GLY A 68 4.04 -12.99 3.41
C GLY A 68 2.92 -12.91 4.45
N LEU A 69 3.16 -13.39 5.67
CA LEU A 69 2.22 -13.28 6.79
C LEU A 69 2.01 -11.84 7.25
N SER A 70 3.01 -10.98 7.07
CA SER A 70 2.95 -9.56 7.44
C SER A 70 2.04 -8.71 6.52
N ILE A 71 1.73 -9.20 5.31
CA ILE A 71 0.86 -8.49 4.35
C ILE A 71 -0.51 -8.19 4.97
N GLY A 72 -1.14 -9.17 5.61
CA GLY A 72 -2.48 -9.02 6.20
C GLY A 72 -2.54 -7.91 7.27
N PRO A 73 -1.71 -7.98 8.32
CA PRO A 73 -1.61 -6.93 9.33
C PRO A 73 -1.31 -5.55 8.75
N ILE A 74 -0.36 -5.43 7.80
CA ILE A 74 0.01 -4.15 7.17
C ILE A 74 -1.19 -3.53 6.44
N LEU A 75 -1.96 -4.33 5.69
CA LEU A 75 -3.16 -3.85 5.00
C LEU A 75 -4.27 -3.42 5.98
N ASN A 76 -4.43 -4.14 7.10
CA ASN A 76 -5.41 -3.75 8.13
C ASN A 76 -5.00 -2.47 8.87
N LEU A 77 -3.72 -2.29 9.16
CA LEU A 77 -3.20 -1.05 9.76
C LEU A 77 -3.42 0.16 8.82
N GLU A 78 -3.19 -0.03 7.53
CA GLU A 78 -3.45 1.01 6.51
C GLU A 78 -4.93 1.41 6.48
N ARG A 79 -5.84 0.42 6.46
CA ARG A 79 -7.28 0.68 6.55
C ARG A 79 -7.67 1.38 7.84
N TYR A 80 -7.10 0.95 8.97
CA TYR A 80 -7.37 1.56 10.27
C TYR A 80 -6.91 3.01 10.34
N TYR A 81 -5.72 3.32 9.80
CA TYR A 81 -5.22 4.68 9.69
C TYR A 81 -6.13 5.55 8.80
N GLY A 82 -6.61 4.99 7.68
CA GLY A 82 -7.61 5.63 6.83
C GLY A 82 -8.92 5.95 7.57
N MET A 83 -9.40 5.01 8.40
CA MET A 83 -10.61 5.22 9.21
C MET A 83 -10.44 6.30 10.28
N ILE A 84 -9.33 6.31 11.01
CA ILE A 84 -9.05 7.37 12.01
C ILE A 84 -9.01 8.74 11.33
N ARG A 85 -8.30 8.86 10.20
CA ARG A 85 -8.18 10.13 9.47
C ARG A 85 -9.51 10.58 8.87
N SER A 86 -10.39 9.64 8.50
CA SER A 86 -11.76 9.93 8.06
C SER A 86 -12.67 10.39 9.21
N ASN A 87 -12.46 9.88 10.43
CA ASN A 87 -13.23 10.24 11.63
C ASN A 87 -12.68 11.48 12.36
N GLY A 88 -11.49 11.96 11.98
CA GLY A 88 -10.89 13.20 12.48
C GLY A 88 -11.39 14.47 11.78
N LYS A 89 -12.54 14.39 11.09
CA LYS A 89 -13.40 15.53 10.76
C LYS A 89 -14.57 15.56 11.73
#